data_AF-A0A087V1L2-F1
#
_entry.id   AF-A0A087V1L2-F1
#
_cell.length_a   1.000
_cell.length_b   1.000
_cell.length_c   1.000
_cell.angle_alpha   90.00
_cell.angle_beta   90.00
_cell.angle_gamma   90.00
#
_symmetry.space_group_name_H-M   'P 1'
#
loop_
_entity.id
_entity.type
_entity.pdbx_description
1 polymer ?
#
loop_
_entity_poly.entity_id
_entity_poly.type
_entity_poly.pdbx_seq_one_letter_code
_entity_poly.pdbx_strand_id
1 'polypeptide(L)'
;MKCFLNIEPSEMPKIFGLSASLLNRKCKPSQLEKNLHELEKTLRSTIITARDVSEIQKYGTDPEEIAIFYHGSEFADSDLKEEIVNLSNELKCKKSEFSRDEDALESDLLFEKQFRYSSEGVIFFDKPLRCLNAVCETFENLGLWCACTAAEIYLKEVTILCDRPIMEKYQKILEKVQKFLEDFIKKCEILLQKNENSMPHKLKRLLEIFFAVKESKKFINELPHISDVTFAEDPEEYFVNIKQIQEYSNSSDINVCSIVFVEQRITAYVLYQWLLYMTEKYPALAFLKPNFIVGHGRANFTETSMTEKKQKEIVSSFRKKECNILIATCVLEEGMDIRQCNLVIRFDLPKDFRSYVQSKGRA
;
A
#
# COMPACT_ATOMS: atom_id res chain seq x y z
N MET A 1 28.93 0.39 -14.70
CA MET A 1 29.77 1.37 -15.43
C MET A 1 31.20 1.51 -14.94
N LYS A 2 31.48 1.44 -13.62
CA LYS A 2 32.85 1.52 -13.11
C LYS A 2 33.82 0.49 -13.73
N CYS A 3 33.32 -0.70 -14.08
CA CYS A 3 34.10 -1.75 -14.74
C CYS A 3 34.50 -1.42 -16.19
N PHE A 4 33.88 -0.43 -16.82
CA PHE A 4 34.16 0.00 -18.20
C PHE A 4 34.95 1.32 -18.26
N LEU A 5 35.46 1.81 -17.12
CA LEU A 5 36.20 3.08 -17.06
C LEU A 5 37.53 3.02 -17.82
N ASN A 6 38.20 1.86 -17.79
CA ASN A 6 39.56 1.63 -18.29
C ASN A 6 39.61 0.84 -19.61
N ILE A 7 38.50 0.76 -20.34
CA ILE A 7 38.44 0.08 -21.63
C ILE A 7 38.62 1.12 -22.74
N GLU A 8 39.45 0.78 -23.73
CA GLU A 8 39.67 1.61 -24.91
C GLU A 8 38.37 1.87 -25.67
N PRO A 9 38.17 3.06 -26.26
CA PRO A 9 36.92 3.39 -26.97
C PRO A 9 36.54 2.40 -28.07
N SER A 10 37.52 1.77 -28.73
CA SER A 10 37.32 0.77 -29.78
C SER A 10 36.76 -0.56 -29.30
N GLU A 11 36.95 -0.90 -28.02
CA GLU A 11 36.51 -2.16 -27.41
C GLU A 11 35.25 -1.98 -26.54
N MET A 12 34.71 -0.76 -26.49
CA MET A 12 33.58 -0.45 -25.64
C MET A 12 32.30 -1.12 -26.15
N PRO A 13 31.60 -1.92 -25.32
CA PRO A 13 30.33 -2.50 -25.72
C PRO A 13 29.26 -1.42 -25.85
N LYS A 14 28.38 -1.57 -26.83
CA LYS A 14 27.18 -0.72 -26.93
C LYS A 14 26.19 -1.14 -25.84
N ILE A 15 25.96 -0.25 -24.89
CA ILE A 15 25.01 -0.47 -23.79
C ILE A 15 23.67 0.13 -24.19
N PHE A 16 22.64 -0.72 -24.22
CA PHE A 16 21.27 -0.30 -24.46
C PHE A 16 20.48 -0.42 -23.15
N GLY A 17 19.81 0.65 -22.76
CA GLY A 17 18.98 0.72 -21.55
C GLY A 17 17.60 1.26 -21.89
N LEU A 18 16.57 0.62 -21.35
CA LEU A 18 15.19 1.07 -21.42
C LEU A 18 14.72 1.44 -20.03
N SER A 19 14.10 2.61 -19.90
CA SER A 19 13.46 3.02 -18.65
C SER A 19 12.23 3.88 -18.94
N ALA A 20 11.17 3.68 -18.16
CA ALA A 20 9.98 4.54 -18.19
C ALA A 20 10.24 5.92 -17.56
N SER A 21 11.23 6.03 -16.66
CA SER A 21 11.70 7.30 -16.09
C SER A 21 13.22 7.30 -15.96
N LEU A 22 13.87 8.37 -16.41
CA LEU A 22 15.32 8.54 -16.32
C LEU A 22 15.77 9.13 -14.99
N LEU A 23 14.85 9.69 -14.20
CA LEU A 23 15.14 10.34 -12.93
C LEU A 23 14.40 9.65 -11.79
N ASN A 24 15.14 9.32 -10.73
CA ASN A 24 14.62 8.66 -9.53
C ASN A 24 14.24 9.66 -8.41
N ARG A 25 14.25 10.97 -8.68
CA ARG A 25 14.01 12.01 -7.69
C ARG A 25 13.19 13.15 -8.27
N LYS A 26 12.43 13.83 -7.41
CA LYS A 26 11.76 15.09 -7.75
C LYS A 26 12.82 16.08 -8.26
N CYS A 27 12.69 16.48 -9.52
CA CYS A 27 13.61 17.38 -10.20
C CYS A 27 12.86 18.66 -10.57
N LYS A 28 13.45 19.81 -10.28
CA LYS A 28 12.93 21.09 -10.81
C LYS A 28 13.13 21.10 -12.34
N PRO A 29 12.21 21.68 -13.13
CA PRO A 29 12.35 21.74 -14.58
C PRO A 29 13.69 22.34 -15.02
N SER A 30 14.19 23.36 -14.31
CA SER A 30 15.48 24.01 -14.59
C SER A 30 16.71 23.13 -14.37
N GLN A 31 16.59 22.01 -13.65
CA GLN A 31 17.69 21.08 -13.37
C GLN A 31 17.61 19.81 -14.23
N LEU A 32 16.53 19.64 -15.00
CA LEU A 32 16.26 18.43 -15.77
C LEU A 32 17.37 18.17 -16.80
N GLU A 33 17.67 19.15 -17.66
CA GLU A 33 18.68 19.00 -18.71
C GLU A 33 20.06 18.69 -18.14
N LYS A 34 20.45 19.37 -17.05
CA LYS A 34 21.72 19.11 -16.38
C LYS A 34 21.79 17.67 -15.87
N ASN A 35 20.73 17.19 -15.23
CA ASN A 35 20.69 15.83 -14.69
C ASN A 35 20.70 14.76 -15.79
N LEU A 36 20.00 14.99 -16.90
CA LEU A 36 20.03 14.11 -18.07
C LEU A 36 21.44 14.07 -18.68
N HIS A 37 22.10 15.23 -18.81
CA HIS A 37 23.46 15.29 -19.34
C HIS A 37 24.49 14.61 -18.41
N GLU A 38 24.35 14.77 -17.09
CA GLU A 38 25.17 14.03 -16.12
C GLU A 38 24.96 12.51 -16.22
N LEU A 39 23.71 12.07 -16.46
CA LEU A 39 23.38 10.66 -16.66
C LEU A 39 24.03 10.11 -17.93
N GLU A 40 23.92 10.82 -19.06
CA GLU A 40 24.59 10.47 -20.32
C GLU A 40 26.10 10.33 -20.13
N LYS A 41 26.73 11.28 -19.44
CA LYS A 41 28.17 11.25 -19.15
C LYS A 41 28.56 10.06 -18.26
N THR A 42 27.75 9.78 -17.24
CA THR A 42 27.98 8.67 -16.30
C THR A 42 27.82 7.31 -16.97
N LEU A 43 26.84 7.19 -17.87
CA LEU A 43 26.54 5.98 -18.61
C LEU A 43 27.24 5.90 -19.98
N ARG A 44 28.03 6.91 -20.36
CA ARG A 44 28.66 7.04 -21.70
C ARG A 44 27.67 6.64 -22.82
N SER A 45 26.43 7.08 -22.69
CA SER A 45 25.31 6.71 -23.55
C SER A 45 24.53 7.95 -23.95
N THR A 46 23.83 7.91 -25.07
CA THR A 46 22.92 8.97 -25.49
C THR A 46 21.50 8.64 -25.05
N ILE A 47 20.83 9.59 -24.41
CA ILE A 47 19.41 9.50 -24.09
C ILE A 47 18.63 9.79 -25.37
N ILE A 48 17.79 8.84 -25.76
CA ILE A 48 16.88 8.99 -26.89
C ILE A 48 15.46 8.95 -26.32
N THR A 49 14.73 10.04 -26.47
CA THR A 49 13.29 10.10 -26.26
C THR A 49 12.60 10.09 -27.62
N ALA A 50 11.45 9.42 -27.70
CA ALA A 50 10.67 9.44 -28.94
C ALA A 50 10.16 10.86 -29.20
N ARG A 51 10.41 11.35 -30.43
CA ARG A 51 10.17 12.74 -30.83
C ARG A 51 8.69 13.05 -31.03
N ASP A 52 7.92 12.03 -31.38
CA ASP A 52 6.50 12.16 -31.67
C ASP A 52 5.67 11.36 -30.66
N VAL A 53 5.09 12.09 -29.71
CA VAL A 53 4.20 11.52 -28.69
C VAL A 53 2.97 10.87 -29.34
N SER A 54 2.54 11.35 -30.51
CA SER A 54 1.37 10.81 -31.22
C SER A 54 1.63 9.43 -31.84
N GLU A 55 2.86 9.14 -32.28
CA GLU A 55 3.23 7.80 -32.72
C GLU A 55 3.39 6.83 -31.55
N ILE A 56 3.90 7.29 -30.40
CA ILE A 56 3.96 6.49 -29.18
C ILE A 56 2.56 6.14 -28.69
N GLN A 57 1.62 7.10 -28.71
CA GLN A 57 0.23 6.88 -28.30
C GLN A 57 -0.48 5.79 -29.11
N LYS A 58 -0.10 5.57 -30.38
CA LYS A 58 -0.66 4.48 -31.20
C LYS A 58 -0.31 3.08 -30.66
N TYR A 59 0.80 2.95 -29.94
CA TYR A 59 1.32 1.67 -29.44
C TYR A 59 1.37 1.61 -27.90
N GLY A 60 1.12 2.72 -27.22
CA GLY A 60 1.08 2.83 -25.78
C GLY A 60 -0.33 2.62 -25.21
N THR A 61 -0.38 2.37 -23.91
CA THR A 61 -1.63 2.38 -23.14
C THR A 61 -2.07 3.83 -22.95
N ASP A 62 -3.28 4.18 -23.40
CA ASP A 62 -3.91 5.48 -23.16
C ASP A 62 -5.20 5.29 -22.35
N PRO A 63 -5.10 4.90 -21.06
CA PRO A 63 -6.27 4.72 -20.23
C PRO A 63 -6.93 6.06 -19.91
N GLU A 64 -8.25 6.01 -19.76
CA GLU A 64 -9.04 7.12 -19.23
C GLU A 64 -8.76 7.29 -17.73
N GLU A 65 -8.55 8.52 -17.31
CA GLU A 65 -8.17 8.86 -15.93
C GLU A 65 -9.29 9.62 -15.24
N ILE A 66 -9.73 9.11 -14.10
CA ILE A 66 -10.85 9.68 -13.35
C ILE A 66 -10.44 9.86 -11.89
N ALA A 67 -10.65 11.07 -11.37
CA ALA A 67 -10.49 11.37 -9.95
C ALA A 67 -11.79 11.12 -9.20
N ILE A 68 -11.75 10.25 -8.19
CA ILE A 68 -12.92 9.90 -7.37
C ILE A 68 -12.75 10.52 -5.99
N PHE A 69 -13.68 11.39 -5.64
CA PHE A 69 -13.71 12.05 -4.34
C PHE A 69 -14.51 11.23 -3.32
N TYR A 70 -14.06 11.28 -2.07
CA TYR A 70 -14.69 10.63 -0.93
C TYR A 70 -14.60 11.58 0.28
N HIS A 71 -15.55 11.45 1.22
CA HIS A 71 -15.48 12.21 2.46
C HIS A 71 -14.43 11.61 3.41
N GLY A 72 -13.82 12.48 4.21
CA GLY A 72 -12.97 12.06 5.32
C GLY A 72 -13.72 11.13 6.27
N SER A 73 -12.96 10.28 6.97
CA SER A 73 -13.55 9.30 7.87
C SER A 73 -14.37 9.94 8.98
N GLU A 74 -15.56 9.39 9.24
CA GLU A 74 -16.43 9.73 10.37
C GLU A 74 -15.72 9.52 11.72
N PHE A 75 -14.62 8.76 11.74
CA PHE A 75 -13.82 8.47 12.91
C PHE A 75 -12.65 9.45 13.11
N ALA A 76 -12.56 10.51 12.31
CA ALA A 76 -11.47 11.49 12.38
C ALA A 76 -11.36 12.19 13.75
N ASP A 77 -12.47 12.29 14.49
CA ASP A 77 -12.57 12.89 15.83
C ASP A 77 -12.91 11.87 16.93
N SER A 78 -12.58 10.59 16.71
CA SER A 78 -12.84 9.52 17.69
C SER A 78 -11.85 9.56 18.86
N ASP A 79 -12.35 9.33 20.08
CA ASP A 79 -11.54 9.10 21.29
C ASP A 79 -10.43 8.06 21.06
N LEU A 80 -10.73 7.01 20.28
CA LEU A 80 -9.75 5.95 19.95
C LEU A 80 -8.55 6.48 19.17
N LYS A 81 -8.77 7.41 18.24
CA LYS A 81 -7.68 8.01 17.49
C LYS A 81 -6.82 8.87 18.41
N GLU A 82 -7.45 9.66 19.28
CA GLU A 82 -6.72 10.48 20.25
C GLU A 82 -5.85 9.62 21.17
N GLU A 83 -6.36 8.48 21.63
CA GLU A 83 -5.59 7.52 22.42
C GLU A 83 -4.35 6.99 21.66
N ILE A 84 -4.47 6.62 20.38
CA ILE A 84 -3.33 6.18 19.56
C ILE A 84 -2.29 7.31 19.42
N VAL A 85 -2.75 8.53 19.12
CA VAL A 85 -1.89 9.70 18.93
C VAL A 85 -1.14 10.05 20.22
N ASN A 86 -1.82 10.02 21.37
CA ASN A 86 -1.24 10.29 22.67
C ASN A 86 -0.13 9.30 23.01
N LEU A 87 -0.37 8.00 22.84
CA LEU A 87 0.66 6.98 23.06
C LEU A 87 1.84 7.15 22.08
N SER A 88 1.55 7.44 20.81
CA SER A 88 2.58 7.68 19.80
C SER A 88 3.47 8.87 20.16
N ASN A 89 2.89 9.95 20.68
CA ASN A 89 3.63 11.13 21.11
C ASN A 89 4.47 10.86 22.36
N GLU A 90 3.95 10.12 23.33
CA GLU A 90 4.72 9.68 24.50
C GLU A 90 5.96 8.87 24.08
N LEU A 91 5.80 7.93 23.15
CA LEU A 91 6.93 7.13 22.64
C LEU A 91 7.95 7.97 21.88
N LYS A 92 7.51 8.99 21.13
CA LYS A 92 8.42 9.95 20.47
C LYS A 92 9.23 10.74 21.50
N CYS A 93 8.59 11.21 22.58
CA CYS A 93 9.28 11.90 23.68
C CYS A 93 10.33 10.98 24.32
N LYS A 94 9.95 9.76 24.71
CA LYS A 94 10.89 8.78 25.28
C LYS A 94 12.06 8.49 24.34
N LYS A 95 11.81 8.30 23.04
CA LYS A 95 12.87 8.11 22.05
C LYS A 95 13.89 9.26 22.07
N SER A 96 13.42 10.50 22.22
CA SER A 96 14.29 11.68 22.28
C SER A 96 15.11 11.78 23.56
N GLU A 97 14.58 11.32 24.69
CA GLU A 97 15.29 11.23 25.98
C GLU A 97 16.42 10.20 25.90
N PHE A 98 16.14 9.00 25.40
CA PHE A 98 17.14 7.93 25.25
C PHE A 98 18.29 8.28 24.32
N SER A 99 18.03 9.04 23.25
CA SER A 99 19.08 9.45 22.32
C SER A 99 20.06 10.45 22.95
N ARG A 100 19.63 11.22 23.97
CA ARG A 100 20.47 12.20 24.68
C ARG A 100 21.37 11.54 25.73
N ASP A 101 20.93 10.44 26.33
CA ASP A 101 21.72 9.68 27.31
C ASP A 101 22.86 8.88 26.65
N GLU A 102 22.68 8.42 25.41
CA GLU A 102 23.72 7.68 24.66
C GLU A 102 24.91 8.57 24.26
N ASP A 103 24.67 9.84 23.91
CA ASP A 103 25.74 10.81 23.59
C ASP A 103 26.58 11.21 24.83
N ALA A 104 26.08 10.96 26.05
CA ALA A 104 26.77 11.28 27.30
C ALA A 104 27.68 10.14 27.82
N LEU A 105 27.54 8.92 27.30
CA LEU A 105 28.22 7.71 27.80
C LEU A 105 29.35 7.20 26.89
N GLU A 106 29.94 8.08 26.07
CA GLU A 106 30.93 7.70 25.04
C GLU A 106 32.30 7.23 25.60
N SER A 107 32.48 7.07 26.92
CA SER A 107 33.78 6.74 27.53
C SER A 107 33.98 5.27 27.97
N ASP A 108 33.00 4.36 27.88
CA ASP A 108 33.17 2.97 28.36
C ASP A 108 32.52 1.91 27.44
N LEU A 109 32.97 1.82 26.18
CA LEU A 109 32.23 1.11 25.11
C LEU A 109 32.90 -0.16 24.53
N LEU A 110 33.54 -0.97 25.39
CA LEU A 110 33.96 -2.33 24.99
C LEU A 110 33.01 -3.45 25.43
N PHE A 111 32.05 -3.19 26.33
CA PHE A 111 31.09 -4.21 26.79
C PHE A 111 29.73 -4.16 26.05
N GLU A 112 29.34 -3.03 25.45
CA GLU A 112 28.02 -2.88 24.82
C GLU A 112 27.93 -3.31 23.34
N LYS A 113 29.04 -3.70 22.70
CA LYS A 113 29.02 -4.12 21.29
C LYS A 113 28.22 -5.40 21.03
N GLN A 114 27.90 -6.20 22.04
CA GLN A 114 27.05 -7.38 21.90
C GLN A 114 25.54 -7.06 21.95
N PHE A 115 25.15 -5.91 22.51
CA PHE A 115 23.74 -5.51 22.66
C PHE A 115 23.32 -4.36 21.73
N ARG A 116 24.15 -4.01 20.74
CA ARG A 116 23.67 -3.24 19.59
C ARG A 116 22.63 -4.08 18.85
N TYR A 117 21.37 -3.95 19.24
CA TYR A 117 20.20 -4.35 18.46
C TYR A 117 20.03 -3.46 17.20
N SER A 118 21.13 -3.05 16.59
CA SER A 118 21.21 -2.55 15.22
C SER A 118 21.59 -3.71 14.30
N SER A 119 20.83 -4.81 14.29
CA SER A 119 21.07 -5.81 13.25
C SER A 119 20.78 -5.23 11.85
N GLU A 120 20.11 -4.06 11.73
CA GLU A 120 19.72 -3.46 10.44
C GLU A 120 19.65 -1.91 10.41
N GLY A 121 20.19 -1.20 11.40
CA GLY A 121 20.10 0.28 11.44
C GLY A 121 18.71 0.85 11.79
N VAL A 122 17.83 0.03 12.37
CA VAL A 122 16.51 0.44 12.88
C VAL A 122 16.62 0.65 14.39
N ILE A 123 16.23 1.83 14.90
CA ILE A 123 16.26 2.16 16.32
C ILE A 123 15.12 1.41 17.00
N PHE A 124 15.32 0.89 18.23
CA PHE A 124 14.32 0.11 18.97
C PHE A 124 12.89 0.71 18.93
N PHE A 125 12.78 2.02 19.14
CA PHE A 125 11.52 2.78 19.13
C PHE A 125 10.83 2.85 17.77
N ASP A 126 11.52 2.61 16.67
CA ASP A 126 10.95 2.73 15.34
C ASP A 126 9.87 1.68 15.08
N LYS A 127 10.02 0.47 15.62
CA LYS A 127 9.02 -0.60 15.42
C LYS A 127 7.70 -0.29 16.12
N PRO A 128 7.66 -0.01 17.43
CA PRO A 128 6.41 0.37 18.10
C PRO A 128 5.77 1.63 17.50
N LEU A 129 6.56 2.64 17.15
CA LEU A 129 6.05 3.86 16.51
C LEU A 129 5.44 3.57 15.13
N ARG A 130 6.09 2.73 14.31
CA ARG A 130 5.54 2.32 13.02
C ARG A 130 4.23 1.56 13.16
N CYS A 131 4.14 0.66 14.14
CA CYS A 131 2.90 -0.04 14.47
C CYS A 131 1.77 0.96 14.78
N LEU A 132 1.96 1.85 15.75
CA LEU A 132 0.91 2.79 16.16
C LEU A 132 0.49 3.73 15.02
N ASN A 133 1.47 4.27 14.26
CA ASN A 133 1.17 5.11 13.11
C ASN A 133 0.38 4.34 12.04
N ALA A 134 0.75 3.09 11.78
CA ALA A 134 0.06 2.25 10.80
C ALA A 134 -1.37 1.89 11.22
N VAL A 135 -1.59 1.60 12.51
CA VAL A 135 -2.94 1.38 13.07
C VAL A 135 -3.76 2.66 12.96
N CYS A 136 -3.20 3.82 13.30
CA CYS A 136 -3.86 5.12 13.19
C CYS A 136 -4.28 5.42 11.74
N GLU A 137 -3.36 5.27 10.79
CA GLU A 137 -3.63 5.53 9.37
C GLU A 137 -4.65 4.54 8.79
N THR A 138 -4.61 3.28 9.23
CA THR A 138 -5.61 2.27 8.87
C THR A 138 -6.99 2.64 9.43
N PHE A 139 -7.06 3.09 10.69
CA PHE A 139 -8.30 3.54 11.31
C PHE A 139 -8.91 4.75 10.59
N GLU A 140 -8.08 5.72 10.24
CA GLU A 140 -8.52 6.91 9.50
C GLU A 140 -8.96 6.60 8.08
N ASN A 141 -8.28 5.71 7.35
CA ASN A 141 -8.57 5.49 5.93
C ASN A 141 -9.52 4.32 5.65
N LEU A 142 -9.45 3.28 6.48
CA LEU A 142 -10.09 1.98 6.28
C LEU A 142 -11.08 1.60 7.40
N GLY A 143 -11.20 2.42 8.45
CA GLY A 143 -12.21 2.28 9.50
C GLY A 143 -11.90 1.21 10.55
N LEU A 144 -12.88 0.99 11.43
CA LEU A 144 -12.75 0.13 12.62
C LEU A 144 -12.33 -1.30 12.31
N TRP A 145 -13.01 -1.96 11.36
CA TRP A 145 -12.74 -3.36 11.06
C TRP A 145 -11.28 -3.56 10.63
N CYS A 146 -10.84 -2.75 9.67
CA CYS A 146 -9.48 -2.81 9.16
C CYS A 146 -8.45 -2.45 10.22
N ALA A 147 -8.72 -1.44 11.05
CA ALA A 147 -7.83 -1.06 12.14
C ALA A 147 -7.71 -2.14 13.21
N CYS A 148 -8.81 -2.82 13.54
CA CYS A 148 -8.82 -3.94 14.46
C CYS A 148 -7.93 -5.07 13.95
N THR A 149 -8.12 -5.49 12.69
CA THR A 149 -7.27 -6.50 12.05
C THR A 149 -5.81 -6.07 11.99
N ALA A 150 -5.52 -4.79 11.69
CA ALA A 150 -4.15 -4.28 11.74
C ALA A 150 -3.55 -4.37 13.15
N ALA A 151 -4.31 -3.98 14.17
CA ALA A 151 -3.88 -4.03 15.57
C ALA A 151 -3.61 -5.46 16.04
N GLU A 152 -4.41 -6.45 15.63
CA GLU A 152 -4.17 -7.87 15.94
C GLU A 152 -2.84 -8.38 15.37
N ILE A 153 -2.52 -8.00 14.13
CA ILE A 153 -1.26 -8.36 13.46
C ILE A 153 -0.08 -7.78 14.24
N TYR A 154 -0.15 -6.49 14.56
CA TYR A 154 0.92 -5.84 15.30
C TYR A 154 1.01 -6.29 16.76
N LEU A 155 -0.10 -6.68 17.39
CA LEU A 155 -0.10 -7.25 18.73
C LEU A 155 0.75 -8.53 18.77
N LYS A 156 0.54 -9.44 17.80
CA LYS A 156 1.38 -10.64 17.67
C LYS A 156 2.86 -10.28 17.52
N GLU A 157 3.19 -9.25 16.73
CA GLU A 157 4.57 -8.81 16.54
C GLU A 157 5.17 -8.25 17.84
N VAL A 158 4.45 -7.37 18.53
CA VAL A 158 4.92 -6.76 19.78
C VAL A 158 5.13 -7.85 20.84
N THR A 159 4.23 -8.83 20.94
CA THR A 159 4.40 -9.99 21.84
C THR A 159 5.69 -10.76 21.54
N ILE A 160 6.00 -11.04 20.27
CA ILE A 160 7.27 -11.69 19.88
C ILE A 160 8.50 -10.84 20.25
N LEU A 161 8.37 -9.51 20.29
CA LEU A 161 9.43 -8.61 20.74
C LEU A 161 9.58 -8.61 22.25
N CYS A 162 8.48 -8.69 23.01
CA CYS A 162 8.48 -8.81 24.47
C CYS A 162 9.21 -10.08 24.95
N ASP A 163 9.10 -11.19 24.22
CA ASP A 163 9.74 -12.46 24.58
C ASP A 163 11.28 -12.45 24.42
N ARG A 164 11.86 -11.39 23.86
CA ARG A 164 13.31 -11.30 23.62
C ARG A 164 14.05 -10.77 24.85
N PRO A 165 15.31 -11.19 25.08
CA PRO A 165 16.13 -10.63 26.14
C PRO A 165 16.53 -9.18 25.82
N ILE A 166 15.76 -8.23 26.34
CA ILE A 166 15.98 -6.78 26.18
C ILE A 166 16.09 -6.10 27.54
N MET A 167 16.61 -4.86 27.59
CA MET A 167 16.71 -4.14 28.86
C MET A 167 15.32 -3.86 29.44
N GLU A 168 15.20 -3.88 30.77
CA GLU A 168 13.94 -3.69 31.51
C GLU A 168 13.20 -2.39 31.10
N LYS A 169 13.95 -1.31 30.85
CA LYS A 169 13.40 -0.01 30.40
C LYS A 169 12.66 -0.12 29.06
N TYR A 170 13.16 -0.95 28.15
CA TYR A 170 12.58 -1.19 26.82
C TYR A 170 11.44 -2.19 26.89
N GLN A 171 11.54 -3.19 27.77
CA GLN A 171 10.48 -4.14 28.03
C GLN A 171 9.20 -3.45 28.51
N LYS A 172 9.31 -2.54 29.49
CA LYS A 172 8.16 -1.74 29.98
C LYS A 172 7.45 -0.96 28.88
N ILE A 173 8.20 -0.51 27.87
CA ILE A 173 7.64 0.24 26.74
C ILE A 173 6.87 -0.67 25.81
N LEU A 174 7.41 -1.86 25.49
CA LEU A 174 6.69 -2.83 24.66
C LEU A 174 5.46 -3.38 25.37
N GLU A 175 5.55 -3.70 26.66
CA GLU A 175 4.40 -4.14 27.47
C GLU A 175 3.29 -3.09 27.47
N LYS A 176 3.64 -1.80 27.56
CA LYS A 176 2.67 -0.71 27.46
C LYS A 176 1.99 -0.65 26.09
N VAL A 177 2.75 -0.83 25.01
CA VAL A 177 2.20 -0.85 23.63
C VAL A 177 1.35 -2.10 23.41
N GLN A 178 1.78 -3.25 23.90
CA GLN A 178 1.04 -4.50 23.86
C GLN A 178 -0.31 -4.34 24.55
N LYS A 179 -0.31 -3.83 25.80
CA LYS A 179 -1.52 -3.58 26.58
C LYS A 179 -2.47 -2.61 25.87
N PHE A 180 -1.93 -1.56 25.28
CA PHE A 180 -2.70 -0.61 24.49
C PHE A 180 -3.38 -1.29 23.28
N LEU A 181 -2.66 -2.10 22.51
CA LEU A 181 -3.23 -2.80 21.35
C LEU A 181 -4.34 -3.78 21.77
N GLU A 182 -4.16 -4.52 22.87
CA GLU A 182 -5.21 -5.38 23.42
C GLU A 182 -6.48 -4.61 23.80
N ASP A 183 -6.33 -3.47 24.47
CA ASP A 183 -7.46 -2.66 24.91
C ASP A 183 -8.13 -1.96 23.71
N PHE A 184 -7.34 -1.53 22.72
CA PHE A 184 -7.84 -0.98 21.46
C PHE A 184 -8.68 -2.00 20.69
N ILE A 185 -8.19 -3.24 20.53
CA ILE A 185 -8.92 -4.34 19.86
C ILE A 185 -10.27 -4.57 20.54
N LYS A 186 -10.29 -4.72 21.87
CA LYS A 186 -11.54 -4.92 22.63
C LYS A 186 -12.53 -3.77 22.43
N LYS A 187 -12.06 -2.53 22.44
CA LYS A 187 -12.91 -1.36 22.18
C LYS A 187 -13.46 -1.41 20.76
N CYS A 188 -12.65 -1.73 19.76
CA CYS A 188 -13.08 -1.90 18.38
C CYS A 188 -14.14 -3.00 18.24
N GLU A 189 -13.96 -4.16 18.87
CA GLU A 189 -14.94 -5.27 18.85
C GLU A 189 -16.29 -4.83 19.45
N ILE A 190 -16.27 -4.15 20.60
CA ILE A 190 -17.50 -3.63 21.23
C ILE A 190 -18.20 -2.62 20.30
N LEU A 191 -17.45 -1.73 19.64
CA LEU A 191 -18.02 -0.76 18.72
C LEU A 191 -18.57 -1.41 17.45
N LEU A 192 -17.89 -2.42 16.91
CA LEU A 192 -18.34 -3.20 15.76
C LEU A 192 -19.62 -4.00 16.07
N GLN A 193 -19.84 -4.40 17.33
CA GLN A 193 -21.08 -5.05 17.76
C GLN A 193 -22.24 -4.05 17.98
N LYS A 194 -21.94 -2.82 18.39
CA LYS A 194 -22.95 -1.79 18.72
C LYS A 194 -23.41 -0.98 17.52
N ASN A 195 -22.50 -0.67 16.60
CA ASN A 195 -22.80 0.02 15.36
C ASN A 195 -22.85 -0.99 14.23
N GLU A 196 -23.99 -1.11 13.56
CA GLU A 196 -24.06 -1.79 12.27
C GLU A 196 -23.17 -1.04 11.27
N ASN A 197 -21.96 -1.58 11.07
CA ASN A 197 -21.17 -1.49 9.84
C ASN A 197 -21.17 -0.12 9.12
N SER A 198 -20.80 0.98 9.80
CA SER A 198 -20.40 2.20 9.06
C SER A 198 -19.11 1.90 8.30
N MET A 199 -19.27 1.51 7.04
CA MET A 199 -18.19 1.30 6.11
C MET A 199 -17.64 2.67 5.68
N PRO A 200 -16.33 2.92 5.81
CA PRO A 200 -15.73 4.18 5.37
C PRO A 200 -16.04 4.50 3.91
N HIS A 201 -16.23 5.77 3.60
CA HIS A 201 -16.50 6.27 2.25
C HIS A 201 -15.47 5.76 1.23
N LYS A 202 -14.19 5.70 1.60
CA LYS A 202 -13.10 5.23 0.73
C LYS A 202 -13.31 3.77 0.29
N LEU A 203 -13.84 2.92 1.18
CA LEU A 203 -14.15 1.52 0.88
C LEU A 203 -15.45 1.35 0.10
N LYS A 204 -16.46 2.18 0.38
CA LYS A 204 -17.71 2.25 -0.43
C LYS A 204 -17.39 2.59 -1.88
N ARG A 205 -16.60 3.65 -2.13
CA ARG A 205 -16.10 4.02 -3.46
C ARG A 205 -15.41 2.87 -4.16
N LEU A 206 -14.56 2.13 -3.46
CA LEU A 206 -13.83 1.00 -4.03
C LEU A 206 -14.78 -0.07 -4.57
N LEU A 207 -15.83 -0.42 -3.82
CA LEU A 207 -16.83 -1.40 -4.26
C LEU A 207 -17.67 -0.87 -5.43
N GLU A 208 -18.10 0.38 -5.38
CA GLU A 208 -18.85 1.05 -6.47
C GLU A 208 -18.08 0.96 -7.80
N ILE A 209 -16.77 1.22 -7.78
CA ILE A 209 -15.91 1.11 -8.98
C ILE A 209 -15.91 -0.34 -9.50
N PHE A 210 -15.76 -1.34 -8.63
CA PHE A 210 -15.75 -2.73 -9.07
C PHE A 210 -17.08 -3.16 -9.69
N PHE A 211 -18.21 -2.70 -9.15
CA PHE A 211 -19.53 -2.95 -9.73
C PHE A 211 -19.69 -2.25 -11.09
N ALA A 212 -19.32 -0.97 -11.18
CA ALA A 212 -19.41 -0.22 -12.43
C ALA A 212 -18.62 -0.89 -13.57
N VAL A 213 -17.43 -1.42 -13.29
CA VAL A 213 -16.62 -2.15 -14.29
C VAL A 213 -17.19 -3.52 -14.62
N LYS A 214 -17.87 -4.19 -13.68
CA LYS A 214 -18.56 -5.46 -13.94
C LYS A 214 -19.77 -5.26 -14.86
N GLU A 215 -20.54 -4.19 -14.64
CA GLU A 215 -21.80 -3.93 -15.35
C GLU A 215 -21.61 -3.28 -16.72
N SER A 216 -20.54 -2.51 -16.92
CA SER A 216 -20.41 -1.69 -18.12
C SER A 216 -19.61 -2.31 -19.27
N LYS A 217 -20.20 -2.30 -20.48
CA LYS A 217 -19.53 -2.53 -21.77
C LYS A 217 -18.85 -1.29 -22.37
N LYS A 218 -19.13 -0.09 -21.84
CA LYS A 218 -18.59 1.19 -22.34
C LYS A 218 -18.20 2.06 -21.14
N PHE A 219 -16.93 2.41 -21.06
CA PHE A 219 -16.36 3.16 -19.94
C PHE A 219 -17.08 4.50 -19.68
N ILE A 220 -17.55 4.63 -18.42
CA ILE A 220 -17.30 5.70 -17.44
C ILE A 220 -17.28 7.19 -17.88
N ASN A 221 -18.06 7.63 -18.87
CA ASN A 221 -18.34 9.09 -18.93
C ASN A 221 -19.28 9.55 -17.80
N GLU A 222 -20.03 8.60 -17.24
CA GLU A 222 -20.90 8.79 -16.09
C GLU A 222 -20.77 7.53 -15.22
N LEU A 223 -19.70 7.43 -14.40
CA LEU A 223 -19.90 6.79 -13.09
C LEU A 223 -21.12 7.53 -12.55
N PRO A 224 -22.27 6.84 -12.28
CA PRO A 224 -23.47 7.52 -11.84
C PRO A 224 -22.98 8.48 -10.79
N HIS A 225 -23.27 9.79 -10.97
CA HIS A 225 -23.05 10.81 -9.94
C HIS A 225 -23.17 10.05 -8.66
N ILE A 226 -22.06 9.86 -7.92
CA ILE A 226 -22.24 9.06 -6.73
C ILE A 226 -23.02 9.99 -5.84
N SER A 227 -24.35 9.93 -6.00
CA SER A 227 -25.37 10.52 -5.19
C SER A 227 -24.88 10.16 -3.82
N ASP A 228 -24.68 11.16 -2.99
CA ASP A 228 -24.44 10.97 -1.58
C ASP A 228 -25.55 10.05 -1.09
N VAL A 229 -25.31 8.74 -1.18
CA VAL A 229 -26.21 7.72 -0.70
C VAL A 229 -26.17 8.02 0.77
N THR A 230 -27.24 8.59 1.28
CA THR A 230 -27.30 9.00 2.67
C THR A 230 -26.88 7.79 3.48
N PHE A 231 -25.83 8.00 4.28
CA PHE A 231 -24.97 6.99 4.91
C PHE A 231 -25.69 6.10 5.95
N ALA A 232 -27.02 6.11 5.95
CA ALA A 232 -27.92 5.47 6.90
C ALA A 232 -28.50 4.12 6.43
N GLU A 233 -28.31 3.73 5.17
CA GLU A 233 -28.81 2.45 4.66
C GLU A 233 -27.74 1.35 4.76
N ASP A 234 -28.17 0.18 5.22
CA ASP A 234 -27.36 -1.03 5.35
C ASP A 234 -26.63 -1.30 4.02
N PRO A 235 -25.30 -1.57 4.04
CA PRO A 235 -24.61 -2.11 2.87
C PRO A 235 -25.40 -3.23 2.18
N GLU A 236 -26.11 -4.08 2.93
CA GLU A 236 -27.02 -5.09 2.36
C GLU A 236 -28.14 -4.49 1.53
N GLU A 237 -28.82 -3.45 2.00
CA GLU A 237 -29.95 -2.83 1.31
C GLU A 237 -29.51 -2.09 0.04
N TYR A 238 -28.36 -1.40 0.08
CA TYR A 238 -27.75 -0.78 -1.11
C TYR A 238 -27.40 -1.83 -2.18
N PHE A 239 -26.77 -2.95 -1.78
CA PHE A 239 -26.39 -4.01 -2.73
C PHE A 239 -27.57 -4.94 -3.12
N VAL A 240 -28.61 -5.06 -2.29
CA VAL A 240 -29.88 -5.74 -2.62
C VAL A 240 -30.68 -4.91 -3.62
N ASN A 241 -30.67 -3.58 -3.53
CA ASN A 241 -31.26 -2.70 -4.55
C ASN A 241 -30.53 -2.81 -5.89
N ILE A 242 -29.20 -3.03 -5.88
CA ILE A 242 -28.43 -3.34 -7.10
C ILE A 242 -28.85 -4.69 -7.72
N LYS A 243 -29.31 -5.69 -6.95
CA LYS A 243 -29.88 -6.93 -7.53
C LYS A 243 -31.12 -6.68 -8.39
N GLN A 244 -31.94 -5.68 -8.08
CA GLN A 244 -33.11 -5.35 -8.92
C GLN A 244 -32.70 -4.80 -10.29
N ILE A 245 -31.52 -4.17 -10.40
CA ILE A 245 -30.93 -3.72 -11.67
C ILE A 245 -30.42 -4.92 -12.50
N GLN A 246 -30.02 -6.02 -11.84
CA GLN A 246 -29.45 -7.21 -12.48
C GLN A 246 -30.45 -8.07 -13.27
N GLU A 247 -31.77 -7.99 -13.01
CA GLU A 247 -32.77 -8.79 -13.74
C GLU A 247 -32.90 -8.42 -15.23
N TYR A 248 -32.35 -7.27 -15.65
CA TYR A 248 -32.42 -6.81 -17.04
C TYR A 248 -31.14 -7.02 -17.86
N SER A 249 -30.03 -7.44 -17.25
CA SER A 249 -28.72 -7.49 -17.93
C SER A 249 -28.31 -8.91 -18.31
N ASN A 250 -29.05 -9.50 -19.25
CA ASN A 250 -28.54 -10.62 -20.04
C ASN A 250 -27.46 -10.09 -21.00
N SER A 251 -26.18 -9.98 -20.60
CA SER A 251 -25.08 -10.13 -21.57
C SER A 251 -23.63 -10.13 -21.01
N SER A 252 -22.87 -11.15 -21.43
CA SER A 252 -21.41 -11.28 -21.57
C SER A 252 -20.51 -10.93 -20.38
N ASP A 253 -19.85 -11.96 -19.84
CA ASP A 253 -18.85 -11.95 -18.76
C ASP A 253 -17.68 -10.95 -18.99
N ILE A 254 -17.87 -9.69 -18.63
CA ILE A 254 -16.73 -8.79 -18.43
C ILE A 254 -16.03 -9.23 -17.15
N ASN A 255 -14.96 -9.99 -17.32
CA ASN A 255 -14.11 -10.40 -16.21
C ASN A 255 -13.28 -9.20 -15.75
N VAL A 256 -13.70 -8.55 -14.66
CA VAL A 256 -12.91 -7.55 -13.92
C VAL A 256 -11.49 -8.08 -13.74
N CYS A 257 -10.49 -7.31 -14.14
CA CYS A 257 -9.07 -7.61 -13.96
C CYS A 257 -8.40 -6.34 -13.47
N SER A 258 -8.26 -6.21 -12.14
CA SER A 258 -7.87 -4.97 -11.50
C SER A 258 -6.57 -5.07 -10.71
N ILE A 259 -5.78 -3.99 -10.73
CA ILE A 259 -4.70 -3.76 -9.76
C ILE A 259 -5.07 -2.57 -8.89
N VAL A 260 -5.00 -2.75 -7.57
CA VAL A 260 -5.22 -1.70 -6.58
C VAL A 260 -3.88 -1.35 -5.94
N PHE A 261 -3.33 -0.20 -6.28
CA PHE A 261 -2.08 0.29 -5.70
C PHE A 261 -2.32 1.01 -4.38
N VAL A 262 -1.68 0.50 -3.33
CA VAL A 262 -1.66 1.05 -1.97
C VAL A 262 -0.25 1.41 -1.55
N GLU A 263 -0.10 2.31 -0.58
CA GLU A 263 1.21 2.74 -0.10
C GLU A 263 1.85 1.72 0.86
N GLN A 264 1.08 1.24 1.83
CA GLN A 264 1.61 0.44 2.93
C GLN A 264 1.32 -1.06 2.77
N ARG A 265 2.24 -1.89 3.27
CA ARG A 265 2.09 -3.36 3.24
C ARG A 265 0.91 -3.84 4.10
N ILE A 266 0.70 -3.20 5.24
CA ILE A 266 -0.40 -3.51 6.14
C ILE A 266 -1.74 -3.19 5.47
N THR A 267 -1.87 -2.04 4.83
CA THR A 267 -3.05 -1.64 4.04
C THR A 267 -3.34 -2.68 2.95
N ALA A 268 -2.32 -3.16 2.24
CA ALA A 268 -2.50 -4.20 1.22
C ALA A 268 -3.10 -5.49 1.78
N TYR A 269 -2.56 -5.94 2.92
CA TYR A 269 -2.99 -7.17 3.56
C TYR A 269 -4.39 -7.04 4.16
N VAL A 270 -4.64 -5.97 4.91
CA VAL A 270 -5.92 -5.74 5.59
C VAL A 270 -7.03 -5.49 4.59
N LEU A 271 -6.79 -4.74 3.51
CA LEU A 271 -7.76 -4.56 2.44
C LEU A 271 -8.11 -5.89 1.74
N TYR A 272 -7.12 -6.78 1.59
CA TYR A 272 -7.35 -8.12 1.06
C TYR A 272 -8.22 -8.96 1.99
N GLN A 273 -7.91 -8.99 3.30
CA GLN A 273 -8.72 -9.68 4.30
C GLN A 273 -10.14 -9.13 4.33
N TRP A 274 -10.29 -7.80 4.23
CA TRP A 274 -11.58 -7.14 4.20
C TRP A 274 -12.40 -7.55 2.97
N LEU A 275 -11.80 -7.52 1.77
CA LEU A 275 -12.50 -7.97 0.56
C LEU A 275 -12.91 -9.44 0.63
N LEU A 276 -12.07 -10.31 1.21
CA LEU A 276 -12.44 -11.72 1.43
C LEU A 276 -13.66 -11.84 2.34
N TYR A 277 -13.62 -11.18 3.51
CA TYR A 277 -14.75 -11.14 4.44
C TYR A 277 -16.04 -10.65 3.76
N MET A 278 -15.93 -9.59 2.95
CA MET A 278 -17.05 -9.04 2.18
C MET A 278 -17.58 -10.03 1.13
N THR A 279 -16.70 -10.77 0.44
CA THR A 279 -17.12 -11.77 -0.56
C THR A 279 -17.80 -13.00 0.05
N GLU A 280 -17.39 -13.39 1.26
CA GLU A 280 -18.03 -14.47 2.01
C GLU A 280 -19.39 -14.04 2.56
N LYS A 281 -19.48 -12.82 3.08
CA LYS A 281 -20.72 -12.26 3.64
C LYS A 281 -21.75 -11.95 2.54
N TYR A 282 -21.32 -11.43 1.40
CA TYR A 282 -22.21 -10.92 0.35
C TYR A 282 -22.04 -11.67 -0.97
N PRO A 283 -22.98 -12.55 -1.34
CA PRO A 283 -22.93 -13.30 -2.61
C PRO A 283 -22.85 -12.42 -3.86
N ALA A 284 -23.36 -11.18 -3.80
CA ALA A 284 -23.26 -10.21 -4.90
C ALA A 284 -21.80 -9.86 -5.25
N LEU A 285 -20.88 -10.00 -4.29
CA LEU A 285 -19.44 -9.74 -4.42
C LEU A 285 -18.63 -10.98 -4.81
N ALA A 286 -19.26 -12.14 -5.03
CA ALA A 286 -18.57 -13.41 -5.36
C ALA A 286 -17.73 -13.35 -6.66
N PHE A 287 -17.95 -12.34 -7.50
CA PHE A 287 -17.14 -12.08 -8.70
C PHE A 287 -15.76 -11.46 -8.37
N LEU A 288 -15.59 -10.90 -7.17
CA LEU A 288 -14.31 -10.39 -6.68
C LEU A 288 -13.49 -11.57 -6.15
N LYS A 289 -12.32 -11.79 -6.72
CA LYS A 289 -11.35 -12.80 -6.30
C LYS A 289 -10.05 -12.07 -5.96
N PRO A 290 -9.98 -11.46 -4.76
CA PRO A 290 -8.85 -10.63 -4.37
C PRO A 290 -7.63 -11.49 -4.02
N ASN A 291 -6.46 -10.92 -4.23
CA ASN A 291 -5.18 -11.39 -3.71
C ASN A 291 -4.30 -10.16 -3.46
N PHE A 292 -3.22 -10.30 -2.70
CA PHE A 292 -2.32 -9.19 -2.39
C PHE A 292 -0.87 -9.52 -2.69
N ILE A 293 -0.09 -8.50 -3.02
CA ILE A 293 1.33 -8.65 -3.33
C ILE A 293 2.13 -7.45 -2.81
N VAL A 294 3.05 -7.73 -1.89
CA VAL A 294 3.90 -6.74 -1.24
C VAL A 294 5.38 -7.07 -1.41
N GLY A 295 6.23 -6.06 -1.32
CA GLY A 295 7.66 -6.18 -1.56
C GLY A 295 8.41 -7.06 -0.58
N HIS A 296 9.58 -7.54 -1.03
CA HIS A 296 10.59 -8.06 -0.12
C HIS A 296 11.03 -6.94 0.81
N GLY A 297 11.05 -7.23 2.09
CA GLY A 297 11.75 -6.40 3.06
C GLY A 297 12.27 -7.34 4.12
N ARG A 298 13.42 -7.00 4.71
CA ARG A 298 13.97 -7.71 5.89
C ARG A 298 13.15 -7.50 7.15
N ALA A 299 11.94 -6.96 7.01
CA ALA A 299 11.08 -6.77 8.14
C ALA A 299 10.43 -8.13 8.44
N ASN A 300 10.71 -8.64 9.65
CA ASN A 300 10.32 -9.94 10.19
C ASN A 300 8.80 -10.17 10.32
N PHE A 301 7.98 -9.53 9.49
CA PHE A 301 6.52 -9.64 9.50
C PHE A 301 6.11 -10.95 8.83
N THR A 302 5.68 -11.96 9.57
CA THR A 302 5.28 -13.25 8.98
C THR A 302 4.06 -13.12 8.04
N GLU A 303 3.11 -12.25 8.38
CA GLU A 303 1.83 -12.11 7.65
C GLU A 303 1.90 -11.06 6.50
N THR A 304 2.69 -9.98 6.65
CA THR A 304 2.87 -8.93 5.62
C THR A 304 4.21 -8.98 4.89
N SER A 305 5.07 -9.97 5.18
CA SER A 305 6.22 -10.28 4.33
C SER A 305 5.85 -11.35 3.31
N MET A 306 6.57 -11.31 2.19
CA MET A 306 6.30 -12.24 1.11
C MET A 306 7.62 -12.65 0.45
N THR A 307 7.79 -13.96 0.27
CA THR A 307 8.96 -14.54 -0.39
C THR A 307 8.84 -14.39 -1.91
N GLU A 308 9.97 -14.37 -2.62
CA GLU A 308 10.00 -14.35 -4.11
C GLU A 308 9.14 -15.45 -4.71
N LYS A 309 9.19 -16.65 -4.12
CA LYS A 309 8.38 -17.79 -4.53
C LYS A 309 6.89 -17.48 -4.45
N LYS A 310 6.42 -16.97 -3.32
CA LYS A 310 5.01 -16.60 -3.12
C LYS A 310 4.57 -15.47 -4.07
N GLN A 311 5.45 -14.49 -4.35
CA GLN A 311 5.14 -13.45 -5.33
C GLN A 311 4.90 -14.03 -6.73
N LYS A 312 5.78 -14.94 -7.16
CA LYS A 312 5.68 -15.62 -8.46
C LYS A 312 4.42 -16.47 -8.57
N GLU A 313 4.06 -17.17 -7.49
CA GLU A 313 2.82 -17.94 -7.40
C GLU A 313 1.58 -17.04 -7.55
N ILE A 314 1.53 -15.91 -6.83
CA ILE A 314 0.40 -14.96 -6.91
C ILE A 314 0.30 -14.33 -8.30
N VAL A 315 1.43 -13.92 -8.90
CA VAL A 315 1.42 -13.40 -10.27
C VAL A 315 0.99 -14.48 -11.27
N SER A 316 1.42 -15.72 -11.09
CA SER A 316 0.94 -16.83 -11.91
C SER A 316 -0.57 -17.03 -11.76
N SER A 317 -1.10 -16.99 -10.54
CA SER A 317 -2.53 -17.12 -10.25
C SER A 317 -3.35 -16.00 -10.92
N PHE A 318 -2.85 -14.76 -10.86
CA PHE A 318 -3.45 -13.60 -11.51
C PHE A 318 -3.44 -13.70 -13.04
N ARG A 319 -2.34 -14.19 -13.63
CA ARG A 319 -2.26 -14.48 -15.07
C ARG A 319 -3.24 -15.57 -15.51
N LYS A 320 -3.42 -16.61 -14.67
CA LYS A 320 -4.35 -17.72 -14.90
C LYS A 320 -5.83 -17.37 -14.64
N LYS A 321 -6.14 -16.13 -14.22
CA LYS A 321 -7.50 -15.68 -13.86
C LYS A 321 -8.09 -16.40 -12.63
N GLU A 322 -7.23 -17.00 -11.79
CA GLU A 322 -7.65 -17.60 -10.52
C GLU A 322 -8.00 -16.51 -9.50
N CYS A 323 -7.20 -15.45 -9.44
CA CYS A 323 -7.56 -14.17 -8.83
C CYS A 323 -7.69 -13.09 -9.91
N ASN A 324 -8.54 -12.10 -9.66
CA ASN A 324 -8.89 -11.06 -10.63
C ASN A 324 -8.74 -9.64 -10.09
N ILE A 325 -8.44 -9.51 -8.79
CA ILE A 325 -8.07 -8.25 -8.14
C ILE A 325 -6.75 -8.47 -7.42
N LEU A 326 -5.77 -7.63 -7.73
CA LEU A 326 -4.44 -7.69 -7.13
C LEU A 326 -4.16 -6.40 -6.36
N ILE A 327 -4.15 -6.47 -5.03
CA ILE A 327 -3.81 -5.35 -4.16
C ILE A 327 -2.29 -5.32 -3.99
N ALA A 328 -1.67 -4.20 -4.32
CA ALA A 328 -0.23 -4.14 -4.47
C ALA A 328 0.39 -2.88 -3.89
N THR A 329 1.57 -3.02 -3.29
CA THR A 329 2.46 -1.85 -3.08
C THR A 329 3.24 -1.55 -4.36
N CYS A 330 4.09 -0.51 -4.36
CA CYS A 330 4.94 -0.09 -5.49
C CYS A 330 5.89 -1.17 -6.07
N VAL A 331 5.85 -2.40 -5.57
CA VAL A 331 6.67 -3.55 -6.00
C VAL A 331 6.22 -4.09 -7.34
N LEU A 332 4.94 -3.90 -7.71
CA LEU A 332 4.47 -4.21 -9.07
C LEU A 332 4.81 -3.13 -10.09
N GLU A 333 5.29 -1.96 -9.67
CA GLU A 333 5.56 -0.85 -10.59
C GLU A 333 6.74 -1.19 -11.53
N GLU A 334 7.64 -2.11 -11.15
CA GLU A 334 8.80 -2.51 -11.97
C GLU A 334 9.09 -4.02 -11.97
N GLY A 335 9.58 -4.54 -13.11
CA GLY A 335 10.24 -5.84 -13.20
C GLY A 335 9.35 -7.09 -13.13
N MET A 336 8.09 -6.96 -12.72
CA MET A 336 7.11 -8.04 -12.79
C MET A 336 6.31 -7.94 -14.09
N ASP A 337 6.35 -9.00 -14.88
CA ASP A 337 5.50 -9.19 -16.04
C ASP A 337 4.08 -9.55 -15.55
N ILE A 338 3.15 -8.64 -15.75
CA ILE A 338 1.77 -8.76 -15.29
C ILE A 338 0.91 -8.47 -16.50
N ARG A 339 -0.19 -9.21 -16.66
CA ARG A 339 -1.17 -8.96 -17.73
C ARG A 339 -1.66 -7.52 -17.68
N GLN A 340 -2.02 -6.96 -18.84
CA GLN A 340 -2.79 -5.72 -18.88
C GLN A 340 -4.11 -5.91 -18.13
N CYS A 341 -4.41 -4.94 -17.27
CA CYS A 341 -5.60 -4.90 -16.43
C CYS A 341 -6.60 -3.94 -17.05
N ASN A 342 -7.88 -4.27 -17.06
CA ASN A 342 -8.89 -3.31 -17.52
C ASN A 342 -9.22 -2.24 -16.47
N LEU A 343 -8.61 -2.32 -15.28
CA LEU A 343 -8.79 -1.35 -14.20
C LEU A 343 -7.50 -1.22 -13.39
N VAL A 344 -7.05 0.01 -13.20
CA VAL A 344 -5.98 0.32 -12.25
C VAL A 344 -6.50 1.38 -11.28
N ILE A 345 -6.50 1.05 -9.99
CA ILE A 345 -6.96 1.94 -8.92
C ILE A 345 -5.74 2.41 -8.14
N ARG A 346 -5.47 3.72 -8.16
CA ARG A 346 -4.55 4.36 -7.20
C ARG A 346 -5.32 4.63 -5.91
N PHE A 347 -5.37 3.63 -5.02
CA PHE A 347 -6.03 3.78 -3.72
C PHE A 347 -5.34 4.85 -2.86
N ASP A 348 -4.02 4.94 -3.01
CA ASP A 348 -3.20 6.04 -2.50
C ASP A 348 -2.51 6.76 -3.68
N LEU A 349 -2.48 8.09 -3.59
CA LEU A 349 -1.92 8.93 -4.65
C LEU A 349 -0.44 8.61 -4.89
N PRO A 350 0.02 8.61 -6.16
CA PRO A 350 1.42 8.40 -6.47
C PRO A 350 2.30 9.51 -5.88
N LYS A 351 3.36 9.12 -5.18
CA LYS A 351 4.30 10.06 -4.53
C LYS A 351 5.18 10.80 -5.53
N ASP A 352 5.42 10.18 -6.68
CA ASP A 352 6.23 10.71 -7.75
C ASP A 352 5.67 10.34 -9.13
N PHE A 353 6.19 11.03 -10.14
CA PHE A 353 5.77 10.88 -11.52
C PHE A 353 6.11 9.50 -12.10
N ARG A 354 7.16 8.84 -11.60
CA ARG A 354 7.55 7.50 -12.07
C ARG A 354 6.49 6.47 -11.68
N SER A 355 6.07 6.45 -10.41
CA SER A 355 4.99 5.60 -9.93
C SER A 355 3.68 5.85 -10.68
N TYR A 356 3.38 7.12 -10.99
CA TYR A 356 2.22 7.50 -11.80
C TYR A 356 2.29 6.89 -13.21
N VAL A 357 3.36 7.15 -13.97
CA VAL A 357 3.54 6.63 -15.34
C VAL A 357 3.55 5.10 -15.36
N GLN A 358 4.19 4.47 -14.38
CA GLN A 358 4.24 3.01 -14.27
C GLN A 358 2.89 2.40 -13.98
N SER A 359 2.09 3.01 -13.11
CA SER A 359 0.72 2.57 -12.85
C SER A 359 -0.18 2.74 -14.08
N LYS A 360 -0.03 3.84 -14.82
CA LYS A 360 -0.75 4.09 -16.08
C LYS A 360 -0.44 3.02 -17.13
N GLY A 361 0.81 2.58 -17.22
CA GLY A 361 1.25 1.51 -18.13
C GLY A 361 0.72 0.10 -17.82
N ARG A 362 -0.02 -0.08 -16.71
CA ARG A 362 -0.64 -1.38 -16.36
C ARG A 362 -2.12 -1.47 -16.75
N ALA A 363 -2.74 -0.36 -17.11
CA ALA A 363 -4.13 -0.28 -17.58
C ALA A 363 -4.23 -0.50 -19.09
#